data_AF-A0A0G4LPI0-F1
#
_entry.id   AF-A0A0G4LPI0-F1
#
_cell.length_a   1.000
_cell.length_b   1.000
_cell.length_c   1.000
_cell.angle_alpha   90.00
_cell.angle_beta   90.00
_cell.angle_gamma   90.00
#
_symmetry.space_group_name_H-M   'P 1'
#
loop_
_entity.id
_entity.type
_entity.pdbx_description
1 polymer ?
#
loop_
_entity_poly.entity_id
_entity_poly.type
_entity_poly.pdbx_seq_one_letter_code
_entity_poly.pdbx_strand_id
1 'polypeptide(L)'
;MDVPVTTPSFASRNLRFADFRDGKTVDYTRASPEEWLPALQRLEQQWVKYDHMFLPTMKKFPAPKDIPKDLFMKWTDFARKYNVEAATEIIRTNVAQDPTDSTTMDMYRAFDTTILRVFAGTGDPLQTIDHNNLAVFERAMELLGDDVMYESEVISSKRTKNGVRLVVRSSNGRTVLVKARRLLVAIQPDAAKPGSLDLDANERKLLARSMANRFFVGLISHPSLPFNTTYYNIIPEASPNNRLLYPANPSFAEFRYVGDSSSGGLYRIVLSGPPGYTFEDAKQLIRTSLQKLMDTGLLSAGDANDIDFKTFDDHGSLYRSYAVKDLKDDIIRKLNALQGVRSTWRVGGAIGTTNLCMLWAQVDVVLEDLTKGL
;
A
#
# COMPACT_ATOMS: atom_id res chain seq x y z
N MET A 1 14.69 20.70 -8.01
CA MET A 1 13.32 20.21 -8.30
C MET A 1 12.49 20.65 -7.10
N ASP A 2 12.16 21.94 -7.05
CA ASP A 2 11.73 22.54 -5.80
C ASP A 2 10.21 22.58 -5.78
N VAL A 3 9.62 21.68 -5.00
CA VAL A 3 8.19 21.65 -4.69
C VAL A 3 8.02 22.27 -3.31
N PRO A 4 7.34 23.42 -3.18
CA PRO A 4 7.12 24.06 -1.89
C PRO A 4 6.31 23.16 -0.94
N VAL A 5 6.78 23.02 0.30
CA VAL A 5 6.16 22.17 1.33
C VAL A 5 5.79 22.96 2.58
N THR A 6 4.84 22.41 3.34
CA THR A 6 4.39 22.90 4.64
C THR A 6 4.08 21.71 5.56
N THR A 7 3.98 21.97 6.86
CA THR A 7 3.43 21.00 7.82
C THR A 7 1.93 20.77 7.52
N PRO A 8 1.46 19.51 7.52
CA PRO A 8 0.05 19.22 7.31
C PRO A 8 -0.82 19.66 8.47
N SER A 9 -2.02 20.13 8.13
CA SER A 9 -3.09 20.43 9.07
C SER A 9 -4.27 19.51 8.82
N PHE A 10 -4.81 18.90 9.87
CA PHE A 10 -5.96 18.02 9.77
C PHE A 10 -7.17 18.66 10.44
N ALA A 11 -8.26 18.81 9.68
CA ALA A 11 -9.52 19.27 10.23
C ALA A 11 -10.11 18.23 11.19
N SER A 12 -10.66 18.70 12.31
CA SER A 12 -11.46 17.85 13.20
C SER A 12 -12.72 17.38 12.48
N ARG A 13 -13.14 16.14 12.74
CA ARG A 13 -14.30 15.49 12.12
C ARG A 13 -15.08 14.73 13.18
N ASN A 14 -16.39 14.69 13.04
CA ASN A 14 -17.22 13.80 13.84
C ASN A 14 -16.91 12.36 13.48
N LEU A 15 -16.77 11.49 14.48
CA LEU A 15 -16.52 10.07 14.28
C LEU A 15 -17.76 9.27 14.67
N ARG A 16 -18.16 8.34 13.80
CA ARG A 16 -19.19 7.34 14.07
C ARG A 16 -18.63 5.95 13.81
N PHE A 17 -19.00 5.01 14.66
CA PHE A 17 -18.55 3.62 14.56
C PHE A 17 -19.76 2.74 14.32
N ALA A 18 -19.68 1.88 13.31
CA ALA A 18 -20.73 0.96 12.96
C ALA A 18 -20.14 -0.31 12.36
N ASP A 19 -20.86 -1.41 12.48
CA ASP A 19 -20.55 -2.62 11.72
C ASP A 19 -21.18 -2.49 10.33
N PHE A 20 -20.35 -2.44 9.28
CA PHE A 20 -20.88 -2.26 7.92
C PHE A 20 -21.59 -3.51 7.38
N ARG A 21 -21.46 -4.67 8.05
CA ARG A 21 -22.15 -5.91 7.67
C ARG A 21 -23.65 -5.83 7.92
N ASP A 22 -24.06 -5.14 8.99
CA ASP A 22 -25.46 -5.04 9.39
C ASP A 22 -25.95 -3.60 9.63
N GLY A 23 -25.05 -2.62 9.55
CA GLY A 23 -25.33 -1.19 9.65
C GLY A 23 -25.52 -0.68 11.08
N LYS A 24 -25.34 -1.51 12.11
CA LYS A 24 -25.62 -1.12 13.49
C LYS A 24 -24.46 -0.32 14.09
N THR A 25 -24.80 0.65 14.93
CA THR A 25 -23.81 1.40 15.71
C THR A 25 -23.05 0.50 16.66
N VAL A 26 -21.74 0.74 16.80
CA VAL A 26 -20.89 0.05 17.78
C VAL A 26 -20.39 1.08 18.79
N ASP A 27 -20.52 0.77 20.08
CA ASP A 27 -19.93 1.59 21.14
C ASP A 27 -18.42 1.33 21.20
N TYR A 28 -17.65 2.14 20.47
CA TYR A 28 -16.21 1.98 20.35
C TYR A 28 -15.46 3.26 20.74
N THR A 29 -14.42 3.08 21.54
CA THR A 29 -13.51 4.12 22.01
C THR A 29 -12.15 3.92 21.35
N ARG A 30 -11.79 4.87 20.47
CA ARG A 30 -10.46 4.90 19.84
C ARG A 30 -9.36 5.14 20.87
N ALA A 31 -8.14 4.77 20.53
CA ALA A 31 -6.98 5.17 21.31
C ALA A 31 -6.88 6.71 21.37
N SER A 32 -6.70 7.28 22.55
CA SER A 32 -6.40 8.71 22.69
C SER A 32 -4.94 9.00 22.30
N PRO A 33 -4.57 10.26 21.98
CA PRO A 33 -3.19 10.65 21.77
C PRO A 33 -2.23 10.22 22.88
N GLU A 34 -2.68 10.28 24.13
CA GLU A 34 -1.92 9.85 25.31
C GLU A 34 -1.66 8.34 25.34
N GLU A 35 -2.46 7.54 24.63
CA GLU A 35 -2.29 6.09 24.52
C GLU A 35 -1.48 5.68 23.29
N TRP A 36 -1.82 6.21 22.11
CA TRP A 36 -1.20 5.76 20.86
C TRP A 36 0.19 6.35 20.65
N LEU A 37 0.48 7.57 21.11
CA LEU A 37 1.80 8.19 20.90
C LEU A 37 2.91 7.42 21.64
N PRO A 38 2.79 7.11 22.95
CA PRO A 38 3.78 6.28 23.64
C PRO A 38 3.89 4.86 23.06
N ALA A 39 2.78 4.30 22.55
CA ALA A 39 2.79 2.99 21.90
C ALA A 39 3.58 3.02 20.59
N LEU A 40 3.43 4.06 19.76
CA LEU A 40 4.24 4.24 18.56
C LEU A 40 5.72 4.44 18.88
N GLN A 41 6.06 5.17 19.94
CA GLN A 41 7.45 5.34 20.39
C GLN A 41 8.07 4.02 20.85
N ARG A 42 7.31 3.18 21.58
CA ARG A 42 7.74 1.81 21.92
C ARG A 42 7.89 0.93 20.68
N LEU A 43 7.00 1.07 19.70
CA LEU A 43 7.09 0.37 18.43
C LEU A 43 8.33 0.80 17.65
N GLU A 44 8.67 2.09 17.64
CA GLU A 44 9.90 2.62 17.01
C GLU A 44 11.12 1.89 17.55
N GLN A 45 11.23 1.74 18.88
CA GLN A 45 12.35 1.04 19.53
C GLN A 45 12.48 -0.43 19.07
N GLN A 46 11.40 -1.07 18.64
CA GLN A 46 11.47 -2.41 18.05
C GLN A 46 11.80 -2.35 16.56
N TRP A 47 11.17 -1.44 15.82
CA TRP A 47 11.32 -1.29 14.37
C TRP A 47 12.74 -0.96 13.92
N VAL A 48 13.42 -0.06 14.62
CA VAL A 48 14.81 0.31 14.27
C VAL A 48 15.76 -0.88 14.30
N LYS A 49 15.44 -1.95 15.05
CA LYS A 49 16.24 -3.19 15.06
C LYS A 49 16.20 -3.93 13.72
N TYR A 50 15.17 -3.70 12.90
CA TYR A 50 14.96 -4.35 11.62
C TYR A 50 15.29 -3.46 10.41
N ASP A 51 15.58 -2.17 10.59
CA ASP A 51 15.91 -1.24 9.49
C ASP A 51 16.98 -1.79 8.56
N HIS A 52 18.08 -2.29 9.14
CA HIS A 52 19.25 -2.76 8.39
C HIS A 52 18.98 -3.95 7.45
N MET A 53 17.89 -4.71 7.66
CA MET A 53 17.52 -5.85 6.82
C MET A 53 16.43 -5.52 5.79
N PHE A 54 15.71 -4.40 5.96
CA PHE A 54 14.60 -4.02 5.08
C PHE A 54 14.87 -2.77 4.24
N LEU A 55 15.60 -1.79 4.77
CA LEU A 55 15.71 -0.44 4.20
C LEU A 55 17.15 -0.11 3.73
N PRO A 56 17.29 0.68 2.64
CA PRO A 56 16.27 0.92 1.61
C PRO A 56 16.03 -0.33 0.72
N THR A 57 16.89 -1.34 0.85
CA THR A 57 16.80 -2.60 0.11
C THR A 57 16.88 -3.78 1.06
N MET A 58 16.32 -4.91 0.65
CA MET A 58 16.46 -6.17 1.39
C MET A 58 17.77 -6.91 1.09
N LYS A 59 18.80 -6.26 0.50
CA LYS A 59 20.08 -6.89 0.12
C LYS A 59 20.80 -7.55 1.32
N LYS A 60 20.60 -7.00 2.53
CA LYS A 60 21.17 -7.48 3.79
C LYS A 60 20.22 -8.40 4.58
N PHE A 61 19.14 -8.88 3.96
CA PHE A 61 18.19 -9.75 4.64
C PHE A 61 18.89 -11.05 5.11
N PRO A 62 18.70 -11.46 6.38
CA PRO A 62 19.46 -12.56 6.96
C PRO A 62 19.13 -13.93 6.33
N ALA A 63 20.03 -14.90 6.55
CA ALA A 63 19.75 -16.30 6.22
C ALA A 63 18.60 -16.85 7.10
N PRO A 64 17.88 -17.90 6.67
CA PRO A 64 16.70 -18.39 7.35
C PRO A 64 16.84 -18.65 8.85
N LYS A 65 17.98 -19.18 9.28
CA LYS A 65 18.29 -19.46 10.70
C LYS A 65 18.51 -18.21 11.55
N ASP A 66 18.82 -17.09 10.90
CA ASP A 66 19.19 -15.81 11.52
C ASP A 66 18.06 -14.78 11.42
N ILE A 67 16.91 -15.13 10.80
CA ILE A 67 15.72 -14.27 10.80
C ILE A 67 15.19 -14.14 12.24
N PRO A 68 15.03 -12.92 12.79
CA PRO A 68 14.49 -12.73 14.13
C PRO A 68 13.13 -13.41 14.31
N LYS A 69 12.97 -14.20 15.38
CA LYS A 69 11.74 -14.97 15.63
C LYS A 69 10.49 -14.09 15.69
N ASP A 70 10.64 -12.87 16.20
CA ASP A 70 9.55 -11.90 16.33
C ASP A 70 8.94 -11.49 14.99
N LEU A 71 9.70 -11.55 13.88
CA LEU A 71 9.19 -11.26 12.54
C LEU A 71 8.17 -12.30 12.06
N PHE A 72 8.19 -13.51 12.63
CA PHE A 72 7.20 -14.57 12.34
C PHE A 72 5.99 -14.55 13.26
N MET A 73 6.01 -13.76 14.34
CA MET A 73 4.87 -13.68 15.26
C MET A 73 3.66 -13.08 14.53
N LYS A 74 2.46 -13.52 14.90
CA LYS A 74 1.24 -12.77 14.57
C LYS A 74 1.34 -11.39 15.19
N TRP A 75 0.93 -10.37 14.46
CA TRP A 75 1.00 -8.99 14.93
C TRP A 75 0.30 -8.82 16.28
N THR A 76 -0.85 -9.45 16.49
CA THR A 76 -1.60 -9.35 17.74
C THR A 76 -0.79 -9.84 18.96
N ASP A 77 0.04 -10.87 18.80
CA ASP A 77 0.92 -11.36 19.85
C ASP A 77 2.14 -10.45 20.05
N PHE A 78 2.69 -9.93 18.95
CA PHE A 78 3.78 -8.96 19.01
C PHE A 78 3.33 -7.67 19.72
N ALA A 79 2.12 -7.20 19.41
CA ALA A 79 1.54 -6.00 19.98
C ALA A 79 1.41 -6.13 21.50
N ARG A 80 0.87 -7.26 21.98
CA ARG A 80 0.78 -7.56 23.41
C ARG A 80 2.15 -7.70 24.07
N LYS A 81 3.07 -8.42 23.43
CA LYS A 81 4.42 -8.66 23.96
C LYS A 81 5.17 -7.35 24.25
N TYR A 82 4.99 -6.34 23.41
CA TYR A 82 5.70 -5.06 23.52
C TYR A 82 4.82 -3.90 24.01
N ASN A 83 3.58 -4.17 24.41
CA ASN A 83 2.61 -3.18 24.86
C ASN A 83 2.42 -2.06 23.82
N VAL A 84 2.19 -2.43 22.55
CA VAL A 84 2.01 -1.51 21.41
C VAL A 84 0.64 -1.64 20.74
N GLU A 85 -0.34 -2.24 21.43
CA GLU A 85 -1.70 -2.43 20.90
C GLU A 85 -2.34 -1.13 20.45
N ALA A 86 -2.11 -0.03 21.18
CA ALA A 86 -2.63 1.29 20.83
C ALA A 86 -2.06 1.87 19.52
N ALA A 87 -0.90 1.39 19.04
CA ALA A 87 -0.37 1.77 17.74
C ALA A 87 -1.12 1.12 16.56
N THR A 88 -1.78 -0.02 16.79
CA THR A 88 -2.41 -0.82 15.72
C THR A 88 -3.43 -0.01 14.92
N GLU A 89 -4.20 0.82 15.61
CA GLU A 89 -5.24 1.64 14.99
C GLU A 89 -4.65 2.70 14.05
N ILE A 90 -3.54 3.34 14.45
CA ILE A 90 -2.81 4.30 13.62
C ILE A 90 -2.22 3.61 12.39
N ILE A 91 -1.63 2.42 12.56
CA ILE A 91 -1.10 1.65 11.43
C ILE A 91 -2.24 1.34 10.45
N ARG A 92 -3.32 0.72 10.92
CA ARG A 92 -4.42 0.30 10.05
C ARG A 92 -5.06 1.47 9.30
N THR A 93 -5.29 2.61 9.96
CA THR A 93 -5.93 3.77 9.31
C THR A 93 -5.06 4.46 8.26
N ASN A 94 -3.77 4.17 8.20
CA ASN A 94 -2.84 4.75 7.23
C ASN A 94 -2.43 3.80 6.12
N VAL A 95 -2.26 2.50 6.41
CA VAL A 95 -1.81 1.53 5.40
C VAL A 95 -2.89 0.53 4.99
N ALA A 96 -4.02 0.49 5.68
CA ALA A 96 -5.12 -0.45 5.41
C ALA A 96 -4.70 -1.94 5.36
N GLN A 97 -3.55 -2.27 5.97
CA GLN A 97 -3.12 -3.64 6.19
C GLN A 97 -3.92 -4.25 7.35
N ASP A 98 -4.42 -5.48 7.18
CA ASP A 98 -5.16 -6.20 8.21
C ASP A 98 -4.21 -6.73 9.29
N PRO A 99 -4.25 -6.22 10.53
CA PRO A 99 -3.35 -6.64 11.60
C PRO A 99 -3.73 -8.00 12.22
N THR A 100 -4.94 -8.52 11.96
CA THR A 100 -5.44 -9.75 12.60
C THR A 100 -4.69 -10.97 12.08
N ASP A 101 -4.47 -11.02 10.77
CA ASP A 101 -3.83 -12.16 10.11
C ASP A 101 -2.37 -11.94 9.69
N SER A 102 -1.89 -10.70 9.76
CA SER A 102 -0.53 -10.34 9.40
C SER A 102 0.52 -10.85 10.41
N THR A 103 1.68 -11.21 9.89
CA THR A 103 2.89 -11.35 10.72
C THR A 103 3.47 -9.98 11.06
N THR A 104 4.33 -9.91 12.07
CA THR A 104 5.12 -8.71 12.36
C THR A 104 5.91 -8.23 11.14
N MET A 105 6.46 -9.14 10.34
CA MET A 105 7.16 -8.79 9.10
C MET A 105 6.23 -8.11 8.08
N ASP A 106 5.00 -8.59 7.93
CA ASP A 106 4.03 -7.98 7.02
C ASP A 106 3.65 -6.56 7.48
N MET A 107 3.45 -6.38 8.78
CA MET A 107 3.20 -5.07 9.38
C MET A 107 4.37 -4.11 9.20
N TYR A 108 5.62 -4.59 9.33
CA TYR A 108 6.83 -3.80 9.06
C TYR A 108 6.86 -3.31 7.63
N ARG A 109 6.62 -4.22 6.68
CA ARG A 109 6.69 -3.91 5.26
C ARG A 109 5.60 -2.93 4.83
N ALA A 110 4.48 -2.88 5.55
CA ALA A 110 3.42 -1.92 5.30
C ALA A 110 3.67 -0.56 5.96
N PHE A 111 4.16 -0.55 7.20
CA PHE A 111 4.32 0.64 8.04
C PHE A 111 5.73 0.69 8.62
N ASP A 112 6.72 0.93 7.76
CA ASP A 112 8.14 0.95 8.13
C ASP A 112 8.51 2.15 9.03
N THR A 113 9.77 2.22 9.49
CA THR A 113 10.26 3.31 10.35
C THR A 113 10.09 4.70 9.76
N THR A 114 10.12 4.84 8.44
CA THR A 114 10.01 6.16 7.81
C THR A 114 8.59 6.72 7.95
N ILE A 115 7.58 5.87 7.83
CA ILE A 115 6.18 6.25 8.07
C ILE A 115 5.95 6.40 9.58
N LEU A 116 6.45 5.46 10.37
CA LEU A 116 6.25 5.43 11.82
C LEU A 116 6.70 6.71 12.50
N ARG A 117 7.89 7.23 12.16
CA ARG A 117 8.48 8.41 12.79
C ARG A 117 7.60 9.66 12.67
N VAL A 118 6.90 9.80 11.54
CA VAL A 118 5.95 10.90 11.31
C VAL A 118 4.84 10.87 12.36
N PHE A 119 4.30 9.69 12.67
CA PHE A 119 3.25 9.54 13.67
C PHE A 119 3.78 9.48 15.10
N ALA A 120 5.01 9.00 15.31
CA ALA A 120 5.64 8.96 16.63
C ALA A 120 6.15 10.34 17.12
N GLY A 121 6.02 11.38 16.30
CA GLY A 121 6.51 12.73 16.59
C GLY A 121 8.03 12.87 16.54
N THR A 122 8.72 11.92 15.91
CA THR A 122 10.18 11.85 15.79
C THR A 122 10.67 12.13 14.36
N GLY A 123 9.76 12.33 13.41
CA GLY A 123 10.05 12.75 12.03
C GLY A 123 9.19 13.94 11.61
N ASP A 124 9.56 14.56 10.49
CA ASP A 124 8.90 15.77 9.99
C ASP A 124 7.75 15.43 9.02
N PRO A 125 6.49 15.69 9.39
CA PRO A 125 5.37 15.56 8.46
C PRO A 125 5.42 16.70 7.43
N LEU A 126 5.39 16.34 6.14
CA LEU A 126 5.39 17.29 5.03
C LEU A 126 4.21 17.04 4.09
N GLN A 127 3.62 18.12 3.59
CA GLN A 127 2.70 18.12 2.47
C GLN A 127 3.06 19.27 1.52
N THR A 128 2.62 19.22 0.26
CA THR A 128 2.78 20.36 -0.64
C THR A 128 1.85 21.50 -0.23
N ILE A 129 2.27 22.76 -0.44
CA ILE A 129 1.48 23.94 -0.05
C ILE A 129 0.13 24.01 -0.78
N ASP A 130 0.08 23.54 -2.02
CA ASP A 130 -1.11 23.49 -2.87
C ASP A 130 -1.90 22.17 -2.74
N HIS A 131 -1.46 21.27 -1.85
CA HIS A 131 -2.00 19.92 -1.69
C HIS A 131 -1.90 19.02 -2.95
N ASN A 132 -1.14 19.41 -3.98
CA ASN A 132 -0.82 18.61 -5.14
C ASN A 132 0.39 17.68 -4.89
N ASN A 133 0.13 16.44 -4.46
CA ASN A 133 1.18 15.43 -4.33
C ASN A 133 1.76 14.94 -5.68
N LEU A 134 1.15 15.29 -6.82
CA LEU A 134 1.67 14.98 -8.15
C LEU A 134 2.78 15.94 -8.60
N ALA A 135 2.93 17.09 -7.95
CA ALA A 135 3.88 18.14 -8.37
C ALA A 135 5.31 17.62 -8.58
N VAL A 136 5.80 16.73 -7.72
CA VAL A 136 7.14 16.13 -7.88
C VAL A 136 7.24 15.25 -9.13
N PHE A 137 6.17 14.54 -9.47
CA PHE A 137 6.10 13.72 -10.67
C PHE A 137 5.96 14.58 -11.93
N GLU A 138 5.18 15.66 -11.87
CA GLU A 138 5.07 16.64 -12.94
C GLU A 138 6.44 17.23 -13.30
N ARG A 139 7.24 17.63 -12.30
CA ARG A 139 8.62 18.09 -12.53
C ARG A 139 9.53 17.00 -13.09
N ALA A 140 9.36 15.75 -12.66
CA ALA A 140 10.11 14.63 -13.22
C ALA A 140 9.72 14.37 -14.69
N MET A 141 8.43 14.50 -15.04
CA MET A 141 7.95 14.39 -16.41
C MET A 141 8.51 15.51 -17.30
N GLU A 142 8.51 16.75 -16.82
CA GLU A 142 9.14 17.89 -17.52
C GLU A 142 10.63 17.66 -17.79
N LEU A 143 11.35 17.11 -16.80
CA LEU A 143 12.78 16.81 -16.93
C LEU A 143 13.06 15.70 -17.94
N LEU A 144 12.24 14.64 -17.95
CA LEU A 144 12.42 13.50 -18.85
C LEU A 144 11.97 13.81 -20.28
N GLY A 145 10.96 14.67 -20.46
CA GLY A 145 10.47 15.09 -21.77
C GLY A 145 10.22 13.91 -22.73
N ASP A 146 10.88 13.94 -23.88
CA ASP A 146 10.72 12.95 -24.94
C ASP A 146 11.34 11.56 -24.63
N ASP A 147 12.06 11.41 -23.51
CA ASP A 147 12.57 10.11 -23.07
C ASP A 147 11.46 9.17 -22.55
N VAL A 148 10.24 9.70 -22.32
CA VAL A 148 9.09 8.94 -21.83
C VAL A 148 8.16 8.53 -22.96
N MET A 149 7.86 7.23 -23.05
CA MET A 149 6.83 6.70 -23.95
C MET A 149 5.49 6.56 -23.22
N TYR A 150 4.66 7.62 -23.23
CA TYR A 150 3.30 7.57 -22.66
C TYR A 150 2.36 6.67 -23.46
N GLU A 151 1.26 6.25 -22.81
CA GLU A 151 0.22 5.39 -23.39
C GLU A 151 0.80 4.18 -24.14
N SER A 152 1.85 3.60 -23.58
CA SER A 152 2.61 2.55 -24.21
C SER A 152 2.78 1.35 -23.32
N GLU A 153 2.99 0.20 -23.95
CA GLU A 153 3.10 -1.07 -23.26
C GLU A 153 4.17 -1.94 -23.89
N VAL A 154 5.00 -2.57 -23.06
CA VAL A 154 5.92 -3.62 -23.50
C VAL A 154 5.11 -4.88 -23.80
N ILE A 155 5.03 -5.27 -25.07
CA ILE A 155 4.26 -6.46 -25.50
C ILE A 155 5.11 -7.71 -25.63
N SER A 156 6.43 -7.56 -25.83
CA SER A 156 7.39 -8.66 -25.77
C SER A 156 8.79 -8.15 -25.49
N SER A 157 9.65 -9.04 -25.01
CA SER A 157 11.06 -8.73 -24.81
C SER A 157 11.95 -9.93 -25.10
N LYS A 158 13.25 -9.65 -25.24
CA LYS A 158 14.31 -10.64 -25.22
C LYS A 158 15.43 -10.16 -24.33
N ARG A 159 15.72 -10.90 -23.26
CA ARG A 159 16.73 -10.52 -22.26
C ARG A 159 17.87 -11.52 -22.22
N THR A 160 19.10 -11.03 -22.28
CA THR A 160 20.33 -11.85 -22.28
C THR A 160 21.35 -11.25 -21.33
N LYS A 161 22.48 -11.92 -21.08
CA LYS A 161 23.60 -11.34 -20.33
C LYS A 161 24.25 -10.11 -20.99
N ASN A 162 23.99 -9.88 -22.28
CA ASN A 162 24.62 -8.83 -23.08
C ASN A 162 23.66 -7.65 -23.37
N GLY A 163 22.48 -7.63 -22.75
CA GLY A 163 21.48 -6.59 -22.95
C GLY A 163 20.09 -7.10 -23.30
N VAL A 164 19.22 -6.15 -23.61
CA VAL A 164 17.78 -6.33 -23.74
C VAL A 164 17.24 -5.73 -25.04
N ARG A 165 16.16 -6.33 -25.54
CA ARG A 165 15.34 -5.79 -26.62
C ARG A 165 13.89 -5.80 -26.16
N LEU A 166 13.20 -4.67 -26.26
CA LEU A 166 11.79 -4.53 -25.90
C LEU A 166 11.01 -4.11 -27.12
N VAL A 167 9.87 -4.76 -27.36
CA VAL A 167 8.89 -4.34 -28.34
C VAL A 167 7.80 -3.58 -27.59
N VAL A 168 7.73 -2.28 -27.82
CA VAL A 168 6.80 -1.36 -27.15
C VAL A 168 5.71 -0.96 -28.13
N ARG A 169 4.45 -1.09 -27.74
CA ARG A 169 3.29 -0.71 -28.54
C ARG A 169 2.56 0.46 -27.89
N SER A 170 2.33 1.53 -28.63
CA SER A 170 1.51 2.67 -28.20
C SER A 170 0.01 2.40 -28.38
N SER A 171 -0.84 3.20 -27.74
CA SER A 171 -2.30 3.17 -27.82
C SER A 171 -2.84 3.18 -29.27
N ASN A 172 -2.19 3.91 -30.17
CA ASN A 172 -2.52 3.95 -31.60
C ASN A 172 -2.02 2.74 -32.42
N GLY A 173 -1.44 1.72 -31.78
CA GLY A 173 -0.97 0.48 -32.43
C GLY A 173 0.44 0.54 -33.00
N ARG A 174 1.10 1.71 -33.04
CA ARG A 174 2.50 1.82 -33.50
C ARG A 174 3.42 1.03 -32.58
N THR A 175 4.40 0.35 -33.17
CA THR A 175 5.37 -0.46 -32.45
C THR A 175 6.79 0.08 -32.61
N VAL A 176 7.55 0.13 -31.52
CA VAL A 176 8.95 0.56 -31.48
C VAL A 176 9.80 -0.54 -30.86
N LEU A 177 10.99 -0.79 -31.44
CA LEU A 177 11.99 -1.69 -30.88
C LEU A 177 13.02 -0.88 -30.07
N VAL A 178 12.95 -0.98 -28.75
CA VAL A 178 13.95 -0.42 -27.84
C VAL A 178 15.08 -1.43 -27.64
N LYS A 179 16.33 -0.99 -27.83
CA LYS A 179 17.53 -1.79 -27.56
C LYS A 179 18.32 -1.10 -26.46
N ALA A 180 18.62 -1.82 -25.38
CA ALA A 180 19.36 -1.26 -24.25
C ALA A 180 20.38 -2.27 -23.71
N ARG A 181 21.44 -1.75 -23.07
CA ARG A 181 22.42 -2.60 -22.38
C ARG A 181 21.85 -3.21 -21.10
N ARG A 182 20.90 -2.52 -20.45
CA ARG A 182 20.33 -2.88 -19.15
C ARG A 182 18.86 -2.48 -19.06
N LEU A 183 18.11 -3.19 -18.25
CA LEU A 183 16.69 -2.96 -17.99
C LEU A 183 16.46 -2.74 -16.50
N LEU A 184 15.78 -1.67 -16.12
CA LEU A 184 15.20 -1.49 -14.79
C LEU A 184 13.70 -1.75 -14.86
N VAL A 185 13.18 -2.65 -14.03
CA VAL A 185 11.75 -2.95 -13.93
C VAL A 185 11.23 -2.40 -12.61
N ALA A 186 10.37 -1.38 -12.70
CA ALA A 186 9.74 -0.72 -11.55
C ALA A 186 8.22 -1.01 -11.43
N ILE A 187 7.66 -1.77 -12.36
CA ILE A 187 6.26 -2.22 -12.29
C ILE A 187 6.11 -3.41 -11.35
N GLN A 188 4.92 -3.57 -10.77
CA GLN A 188 4.59 -4.76 -9.99
C GLN A 188 4.55 -6.02 -10.87
N PRO A 189 4.91 -7.20 -10.35
CA PRO A 189 4.94 -8.43 -11.15
C PRO A 189 3.59 -8.79 -11.80
N ASP A 190 2.49 -8.49 -11.13
CA ASP A 190 1.12 -8.73 -11.59
C ASP A 190 0.57 -7.65 -12.53
N ALA A 191 1.25 -6.49 -12.64
CA ALA A 191 0.92 -5.45 -13.61
C ALA A 191 1.51 -5.75 -15.00
N ALA A 192 2.50 -6.63 -15.10
CA ALA A 192 3.12 -7.00 -16.36
C ALA A 192 2.22 -7.94 -17.17
N LYS A 193 2.03 -7.68 -18.47
CA LYS A 193 1.33 -8.62 -19.35
C LYS A 193 2.06 -9.96 -19.41
N PRO A 194 1.33 -11.09 -19.46
CA PRO A 194 1.95 -12.40 -19.66
C PRO A 194 2.90 -12.40 -20.86
N GLY A 195 4.14 -12.82 -20.65
CA GLY A 195 5.18 -12.89 -21.70
C GLY A 195 5.91 -11.58 -22.00
N SER A 196 5.44 -10.42 -21.53
CA SER A 196 6.06 -9.11 -21.83
C SER A 196 7.52 -9.00 -21.40
N LEU A 197 7.87 -9.58 -20.25
CA LEU A 197 9.21 -9.51 -19.65
C LEU A 197 10.10 -10.72 -19.94
N ASP A 198 9.69 -11.69 -20.77
CA ASP A 198 10.52 -12.86 -21.11
C ASP A 198 11.16 -13.50 -19.86
N LEU A 199 10.36 -13.70 -18.81
CA LEU A 199 10.84 -14.30 -17.55
C LEU A 199 11.31 -15.73 -17.83
N ASP A 200 12.41 -16.18 -17.23
CA ASP A 200 12.77 -17.60 -17.25
C ASP A 200 11.97 -18.41 -16.21
N ALA A 201 12.20 -19.72 -16.14
CA ALA A 201 11.50 -20.60 -15.22
C ALA A 201 11.77 -20.26 -13.74
N ASN A 202 12.99 -19.82 -13.41
CA ASN A 202 13.37 -19.47 -12.04
C ASN A 202 12.77 -18.11 -11.64
N GLU A 203 12.86 -17.10 -12.51
CA GLU A 203 12.25 -15.78 -12.31
C GLU A 203 10.74 -15.91 -12.07
N ARG A 204 10.02 -16.67 -12.93
CA ARG A 204 8.59 -16.94 -12.72
C ARG A 204 8.30 -17.61 -11.38
N LYS A 205 9.07 -18.66 -11.06
CA LYS A 205 8.88 -19.43 -9.82
C LYS A 205 9.03 -18.56 -8.58
N LEU A 206 10.00 -17.65 -8.55
CA LEU A 206 10.28 -16.80 -7.39
C LEU A 206 9.28 -15.64 -7.28
N LEU A 207 9.01 -14.94 -8.39
CA LEU A 207 8.09 -13.79 -8.39
C LEU A 207 6.64 -14.17 -8.08
N ALA A 208 6.25 -15.42 -8.35
CA ALA A 208 4.93 -15.94 -8.03
C ALA A 208 4.74 -16.35 -6.54
N ARG A 209 5.78 -16.28 -5.69
CA ARG A 209 5.69 -16.74 -4.28
C ARG A 209 5.04 -15.74 -3.34
N SER A 210 5.06 -14.46 -3.67
CA SER A 210 4.42 -13.46 -2.82
C SER A 210 2.91 -13.49 -2.95
N MET A 211 2.21 -13.29 -1.84
CA MET A 211 0.77 -13.04 -1.80
C MET A 211 0.56 -11.55 -1.52
N ALA A 212 -0.53 -10.99 -2.02
CA ALA A 212 -0.91 -9.62 -1.73
C ALA A 212 -2.43 -9.48 -1.82
N ASN A 213 -2.98 -8.61 -0.97
CA ASN A 213 -4.33 -8.12 -1.16
C ASN A 213 -4.35 -7.10 -2.30
N ARG A 214 -5.49 -7.00 -2.97
CA ARG A 214 -5.73 -6.00 -4.00
C ARG A 214 -6.42 -4.80 -3.36
N PHE A 215 -5.88 -3.60 -3.59
CA PHE A 215 -6.38 -2.38 -2.98
C PHE A 215 -7.19 -1.58 -3.99
N PHE A 216 -8.27 -0.98 -3.52
CA PHE A 216 -9.13 -0.10 -4.28
C PHE A 216 -9.25 1.22 -3.53
N VAL A 217 -9.13 2.31 -4.27
CA VAL A 217 -9.14 3.66 -3.71
C VAL A 217 -10.07 4.55 -4.52
N GLY A 218 -10.69 5.52 -3.87
CA GLY A 218 -11.43 6.53 -4.61
C GLY A 218 -12.04 7.61 -3.75
N LEU A 219 -12.75 8.50 -4.44
CA LEU A 219 -13.58 9.53 -3.86
C LEU A 219 -15.01 9.29 -4.31
N ILE A 220 -15.92 9.26 -3.34
CA ILE A 220 -17.35 9.14 -3.61
C ILE A 220 -18.13 10.29 -2.99
N SER A 221 -19.34 10.51 -3.48
CA SER A 221 -20.34 11.37 -2.86
C SER A 221 -21.70 10.66 -2.86
N HIS A 222 -22.50 10.92 -1.84
CA HIS A 222 -23.87 10.43 -1.75
C HIS A 222 -24.71 11.34 -0.84
N PRO A 223 -25.96 11.68 -1.20
CA PRO A 223 -26.81 12.58 -0.41
C PRO A 223 -27.03 12.15 1.05
N SER A 224 -27.09 10.84 1.30
CA SER A 224 -27.27 10.30 2.66
C SER A 224 -26.05 10.40 3.57
N LEU A 225 -24.87 10.68 3.02
CA LEU A 225 -23.65 10.81 3.81
C LEU A 225 -23.50 12.25 4.34
N PRO A 226 -23.49 12.47 5.67
CA PRO A 226 -23.51 13.81 6.23
C PRO A 226 -22.14 14.46 6.30
N PHE A 227 -22.09 15.75 5.96
CA PHE A 227 -20.92 16.60 6.06
C PHE A 227 -20.18 16.47 7.40
N ASN A 228 -18.86 16.64 7.36
CA ASN A 228 -17.99 16.66 8.53
C ASN A 228 -18.06 15.40 9.43
N THR A 229 -18.47 14.25 8.89
CA THR A 229 -18.60 13.00 9.66
C THR A 229 -17.91 11.84 8.95
N THR A 230 -16.99 11.17 9.63
CA THR A 230 -16.36 9.93 9.17
C THR A 230 -17.02 8.73 9.85
N TYR A 231 -17.35 7.71 9.06
CA TYR A 231 -17.89 6.45 9.55
C TYR A 231 -16.81 5.39 9.46
N TYR A 232 -16.49 4.76 10.60
CA TYR A 232 -15.54 3.65 10.67
C TYR A 232 -16.28 2.33 10.76
N ASN A 233 -15.80 1.35 9.98
CA ASN A 233 -16.24 -0.03 10.07
C ASN A 233 -15.55 -0.71 11.25
N ILE A 234 -16.33 -1.05 12.27
CA ILE A 234 -15.89 -1.70 13.50
C ILE A 234 -16.78 -2.91 13.75
N ILE A 235 -16.18 -4.06 14.06
CA ILE A 235 -16.95 -5.23 14.46
C ILE A 235 -17.37 -5.12 15.94
N PRO A 236 -18.58 -5.55 16.34
CA PRO A 236 -19.07 -5.42 17.71
C PRO A 236 -18.14 -6.06 18.75
N GLU A 237 -17.44 -7.13 18.38
CA GLU A 237 -16.47 -7.84 19.23
C GLU A 237 -15.25 -6.97 19.60
N ALA A 238 -15.02 -5.87 18.89
CA ALA A 238 -13.98 -4.90 19.21
C ALA A 238 -14.40 -3.91 20.31
N SER A 239 -15.69 -3.85 20.65
CA SER A 239 -16.21 -2.96 21.70
C SER A 239 -15.75 -3.38 23.11
N PRO A 240 -15.46 -2.44 24.03
CA PRO A 240 -15.46 -1.00 23.80
C PRO A 240 -14.15 -0.48 23.19
N ASN A 241 -13.04 -1.21 23.28
CA ASN A 241 -11.71 -0.66 22.99
C ASN A 241 -10.66 -1.71 22.59
N ASN A 242 -11.07 -2.86 22.06
CA ASN A 242 -10.12 -3.86 21.58
C ASN A 242 -9.51 -3.40 20.24
N ARG A 243 -8.23 -3.03 20.29
CA ARG A 243 -7.48 -2.42 19.16
C ARG A 243 -6.82 -3.45 18.25
N LEU A 244 -7.05 -4.74 18.51
CA LEU A 244 -6.44 -5.86 17.79
C LEU A 244 -7.45 -6.67 16.97
N LEU A 245 -8.73 -6.28 16.97
CA LEU A 245 -9.81 -6.96 16.25
C LEU A 245 -10.43 -6.05 15.20
N TYR A 246 -10.53 -6.54 13.98
CA TYR A 246 -11.00 -5.79 12.82
C TYR A 246 -11.84 -6.66 11.89
N PRO A 247 -12.67 -6.04 11.01
CA PRO A 247 -13.36 -6.78 9.95
C PRO A 247 -12.36 -7.56 9.08
N ALA A 248 -12.66 -8.84 8.84
CA ALA A 248 -11.88 -9.70 7.96
C ALA A 248 -11.92 -9.21 6.49
N ASN A 249 -10.97 -9.69 5.67
CA ASN A 249 -10.98 -9.39 4.24
C ASN A 249 -12.21 -10.00 3.52
N PRO A 250 -12.86 -9.29 2.58
CA PRO A 250 -12.53 -7.95 2.08
C PRO A 250 -12.78 -6.86 3.14
N SER A 251 -11.75 -6.05 3.38
CA SER A 251 -11.77 -5.03 4.42
C SER A 251 -12.11 -3.69 3.81
N PHE A 252 -13.25 -3.12 4.22
CA PHE A 252 -13.65 -1.76 3.90
C PHE A 252 -13.63 -0.95 5.18
N ALA A 253 -12.62 -0.08 5.34
CA ALA A 253 -12.27 0.47 6.65
C ALA A 253 -13.19 1.60 7.11
N GLU A 254 -13.62 2.46 6.19
CA GLU A 254 -14.28 3.71 6.52
C GLU A 254 -14.89 4.42 5.30
N PHE A 255 -15.96 5.17 5.54
CA PHE A 255 -16.31 6.34 4.73
C PHE A 255 -15.60 7.55 5.36
N ARG A 256 -14.41 7.90 4.88
CA ARG A 256 -13.63 9.03 5.43
C ARG A 256 -14.04 10.33 4.76
N TYR A 257 -14.81 11.17 5.43
CA TYR A 257 -15.12 12.52 4.93
C TYR A 257 -13.82 13.28 4.69
N VAL A 258 -13.62 13.91 3.53
CA VAL A 258 -12.39 14.66 3.18
C VAL A 258 -12.64 16.10 2.78
N GLY A 259 -13.90 16.51 2.61
CA GLY A 259 -14.28 17.87 2.26
C GLY A 259 -15.62 17.92 1.55
N ASP A 260 -15.96 19.09 1.03
CA ASP A 260 -17.21 19.33 0.33
C ASP A 260 -17.00 19.40 -1.18
N SER A 261 -18.05 19.10 -1.93
CA SER A 261 -18.15 19.33 -3.37
C SER A 261 -19.49 19.97 -3.73
N SER A 262 -19.62 20.38 -4.99
CA SER A 262 -20.89 20.89 -5.52
C SER A 262 -22.05 19.89 -5.45
N SER A 263 -21.77 18.60 -5.29
CA SER A 263 -22.78 17.53 -5.19
C SER A 263 -22.95 16.97 -3.77
N GLY A 264 -22.34 17.59 -2.76
CA GLY A 264 -22.39 17.13 -1.37
C GLY A 264 -21.01 16.76 -0.80
N GLY A 265 -21.00 16.10 0.36
CA GLY A 265 -19.76 15.68 1.02
C GLY A 265 -18.97 14.69 0.17
N LEU A 266 -17.65 14.81 0.19
CA LEU A 266 -16.70 13.90 -0.45
C LEU A 266 -16.12 12.94 0.58
N TYR A 267 -16.06 11.66 0.21
CA TYR A 267 -15.57 10.59 1.07
C TYR A 267 -14.48 9.82 0.37
N ARG A 268 -13.32 9.76 1.01
CA ARG A 268 -12.25 8.86 0.61
C ARG A 268 -12.60 7.44 1.01
N ILE A 269 -12.45 6.55 0.05
CA ILE A 269 -12.63 5.11 0.18
C ILE A 269 -11.27 4.45 0.04
N VAL A 270 -10.98 3.54 0.97
CA VAL A 270 -9.91 2.55 0.84
C VAL A 270 -10.48 1.20 1.24
N LEU A 271 -10.31 0.25 0.34
CA LEU A 271 -10.78 -1.12 0.51
C LEU A 271 -9.65 -2.06 0.10
N SER A 272 -9.49 -3.16 0.83
CA SER A 272 -8.64 -4.28 0.43
C SER A 272 -9.49 -5.52 0.19
N GLY A 273 -9.24 -6.19 -0.92
CA GLY A 273 -9.84 -7.49 -1.25
C GLY A 273 -8.80 -8.60 -1.27
N PRO A 274 -9.22 -9.87 -1.09
CA PRO A 274 -8.34 -11.01 -1.31
C PRO A 274 -7.82 -11.07 -2.77
N PRO A 275 -6.82 -11.92 -3.08
CA PRO A 275 -6.38 -12.14 -4.45
C PRO A 275 -7.56 -12.48 -5.39
N GLY A 276 -7.64 -11.78 -6.52
CA GLY A 276 -8.71 -11.96 -7.51
C GLY A 276 -9.99 -11.15 -7.25
N TYR A 277 -10.08 -10.40 -6.14
CA TYR A 277 -11.19 -9.47 -5.91
C TYR A 277 -11.26 -8.43 -7.01
N THR A 278 -12.44 -8.23 -7.59
CA THR A 278 -12.60 -7.38 -8.78
C THR A 278 -13.01 -5.95 -8.44
N PHE A 279 -12.86 -5.06 -9.42
CA PHE A 279 -13.31 -3.68 -9.33
C PHE A 279 -14.81 -3.55 -9.05
N GLU A 280 -15.62 -4.43 -9.64
CA GLU A 280 -17.08 -4.46 -9.41
C GLU A 280 -17.44 -5.06 -8.05
N ASP A 281 -16.71 -6.07 -7.56
CA ASP A 281 -16.89 -6.58 -6.19
C ASP A 281 -16.65 -5.46 -5.15
N ALA A 282 -15.61 -4.65 -5.36
CA ALA A 282 -15.29 -3.51 -4.50
C ALA A 282 -16.40 -2.46 -4.50
N LYS A 283 -16.93 -2.07 -5.67
CA LYS A 283 -18.08 -1.16 -5.76
C LYS A 283 -19.31 -1.76 -5.07
N GLN A 284 -19.58 -3.04 -5.27
CA GLN A 284 -20.72 -3.70 -4.66
C GLN A 284 -20.61 -3.74 -3.14
N LEU A 285 -19.42 -3.97 -2.58
CA LEU A 285 -19.22 -3.91 -1.12
C LEU A 285 -19.51 -2.51 -0.56
N ILE A 286 -19.08 -1.44 -1.26
CA ILE A 286 -19.34 -0.06 -0.85
C ILE A 286 -20.85 0.22 -0.85
N ARG A 287 -21.55 -0.12 -1.94
CA ARG A 287 -23.01 0.06 -2.04
C ARG A 287 -23.76 -0.71 -0.96
N THR A 288 -23.38 -1.97 -0.76
CA THR A 288 -24.02 -2.84 0.24
C THR A 288 -23.81 -2.28 1.65
N SER A 289 -22.59 -1.85 1.97
CA SER A 289 -22.27 -1.23 3.26
C SER A 289 -23.07 0.05 3.48
N LEU A 290 -23.17 0.92 2.45
CA LEU A 290 -23.96 2.15 2.53
C LEU A 290 -25.44 1.84 2.74
N GLN A 291 -25.99 0.88 2.00
CA GLN A 291 -27.39 0.46 2.14
C GLN A 291 -27.68 -0.03 3.56
N LYS A 292 -26.80 -0.85 4.15
CA LYS A 292 -26.97 -1.32 5.53
C LYS A 292 -27.03 -0.18 6.55
N LEU A 293 -26.18 0.83 6.39
CA LEU A 293 -26.19 2.00 7.26
C LEU A 293 -27.48 2.84 7.11
N MET A 294 -28.09 2.86 5.93
CA MET A 294 -29.39 3.51 5.70
C MET A 294 -30.55 2.68 6.26
N ASP A 295 -30.51 1.35 6.10
CA ASP A 295 -31.55 0.42 6.57
C ASP A 295 -31.74 0.48 8.09
N THR A 296 -30.68 0.78 8.85
CA THR A 296 -30.73 0.95 10.31
C THR A 296 -31.11 2.36 10.75
N GLY A 297 -31.27 3.29 9.82
CA GLY A 297 -31.52 4.71 10.11
C GLY A 297 -30.29 5.47 10.63
N LEU A 298 -29.10 4.87 10.59
CA LEU A 298 -27.86 5.56 10.97
C LEU A 298 -27.47 6.64 9.93
N LEU A 299 -27.84 6.43 8.67
CA LEU A 299 -27.81 7.41 7.60
C LEU A 299 -29.23 7.74 7.14
N SER A 300 -29.38 8.91 6.51
CA SER A 300 -30.67 9.28 5.90
C SER A 300 -31.06 8.27 4.81
N ALA A 301 -32.36 7.98 4.69
CA ALA A 301 -32.84 7.08 3.65
C ALA A 301 -32.46 7.56 2.24
N GLY A 302 -32.18 6.61 1.35
CA GLY A 302 -31.76 6.86 -0.04
C GLY A 302 -31.54 5.53 -0.77
N ASP A 303 -31.12 5.59 -2.03
CA ASP A 303 -30.73 4.42 -2.82
C ASP A 303 -29.21 4.34 -2.92
N ALA A 304 -28.59 3.29 -2.36
CA ALA A 304 -27.14 3.15 -2.41
C ALA A 304 -26.57 3.00 -3.83
N ASN A 305 -27.41 2.76 -4.85
CA ASN A 305 -26.98 2.76 -6.24
C ASN A 305 -26.72 4.17 -6.78
N ASP A 306 -27.23 5.22 -6.12
CA ASP A 306 -27.02 6.63 -6.48
C ASP A 306 -25.65 7.16 -6.03
N ILE A 307 -24.74 6.31 -5.59
CA ILE A 307 -23.36 6.72 -5.26
C ILE A 307 -22.72 7.33 -6.51
N ASP A 308 -22.28 8.58 -6.35
CA ASP A 308 -21.43 9.26 -7.33
C ASP A 308 -19.97 8.93 -7.05
N PHE A 309 -19.42 8.00 -7.83
CA PHE A 309 -17.99 7.69 -7.83
C PHE A 309 -17.22 8.76 -8.60
N LYS A 310 -16.86 9.87 -7.92
CA LYS A 310 -16.06 10.97 -8.49
C LYS A 310 -14.77 10.47 -9.14
N THR A 311 -14.09 9.54 -8.46
CA THR A 311 -13.02 8.73 -9.02
C THR A 311 -12.95 7.43 -8.24
N PHE A 312 -12.62 6.33 -8.91
CA PHE A 312 -12.42 5.05 -8.24
C PHE A 312 -11.48 4.20 -9.09
N ASP A 313 -10.41 3.72 -8.47
CA ASP A 313 -9.32 3.06 -9.15
C ASP A 313 -8.90 1.77 -8.45
N ASP A 314 -8.46 0.83 -9.27
CA ASP A 314 -7.74 -0.36 -8.82
C ASP A 314 -6.29 0.02 -8.55
N HIS A 315 -5.95 0.11 -7.26
CA HIS A 315 -4.62 0.48 -6.80
C HIS A 315 -3.63 -0.70 -6.88
N GLY A 316 -4.09 -1.88 -7.31
CA GLY A 316 -3.29 -3.08 -7.51
C GLY A 316 -2.88 -3.76 -6.20
N SER A 317 -1.88 -4.64 -6.32
CA SER A 317 -1.36 -5.41 -5.20
C SER A 317 -0.36 -4.60 -4.37
N LEU A 318 -0.62 -4.45 -3.07
CA LEU A 318 0.29 -3.80 -2.11
C LEU A 318 0.71 -4.75 -0.99
N TYR A 319 1.77 -4.38 -0.27
CA TYR A 319 2.26 -5.05 0.94
C TYR A 319 2.45 -6.56 0.80
N ARG A 320 3.13 -6.95 -0.28
CA ARG A 320 3.43 -8.35 -0.60
C ARG A 320 4.03 -9.07 0.61
N SER A 321 3.37 -10.16 1.01
CA SER A 321 3.74 -11.08 2.09
C SER A 321 4.27 -12.40 1.52
N TYR A 322 4.97 -13.16 2.37
CA TYR A 322 5.49 -14.48 2.03
C TYR A 322 5.06 -15.47 3.09
N ALA A 323 4.72 -16.69 2.66
CA ALA A 323 4.45 -17.75 3.63
C ALA A 323 5.72 -18.04 4.46
N VAL A 324 5.54 -18.38 5.73
CA VAL A 324 6.66 -18.71 6.64
C VAL A 324 7.57 -19.80 6.07
N LYS A 325 7.00 -20.78 5.34
CA LYS A 325 7.79 -21.82 4.65
C LYS A 325 8.71 -21.24 3.57
N ASP A 326 8.26 -20.25 2.80
CA ASP A 326 9.07 -19.64 1.75
C ASP A 326 10.18 -18.76 2.35
N LEU A 327 9.92 -18.09 3.49
CA LEU A 327 10.95 -17.39 4.26
C LEU A 327 12.02 -18.37 4.79
N LYS A 328 11.61 -19.54 5.29
CA LYS A 328 12.52 -20.62 5.69
C LYS A 328 13.29 -21.21 4.51
N ASP A 329 12.68 -21.24 3.34
CA ASP A 329 13.27 -21.65 2.07
C ASP A 329 14.03 -20.52 1.37
N ASP A 330 14.35 -19.42 2.08
CA ASP A 330 15.25 -18.38 1.63
C ASP A 330 14.76 -17.50 0.47
N ILE A 331 13.44 -17.31 0.36
CA ILE A 331 12.83 -16.58 -0.77
C ILE A 331 13.38 -15.16 -0.96
N ILE A 332 13.62 -14.40 0.12
CA ILE A 332 14.07 -13.01 0.02
C ILE A 332 15.47 -12.92 -0.58
N ARG A 333 16.43 -13.72 -0.12
CA ARG A 333 17.78 -13.73 -0.70
C ARG A 333 17.78 -14.27 -2.14
N LYS A 334 16.95 -15.27 -2.45
CA LYS A 334 16.75 -15.76 -3.82
C LYS A 334 16.19 -14.69 -4.77
N LEU A 335 15.26 -13.85 -4.29
CA LEU A 335 14.76 -12.70 -5.05
C LEU A 335 15.83 -11.63 -5.26
N ASN A 336 16.62 -11.31 -4.22
CA ASN A 336 17.74 -10.36 -4.34
C ASN A 336 18.80 -10.86 -5.34
N ALA A 337 19.04 -12.16 -5.42
CA ALA A 337 19.96 -12.76 -6.38
C ALA A 337 19.52 -12.59 -7.85
N LEU A 338 18.30 -12.11 -8.11
CA LEU A 338 17.84 -11.78 -9.46
C LEU A 338 18.37 -10.42 -9.97
N GLN A 339 19.00 -9.59 -9.12
CA GLN A 339 19.57 -8.32 -9.56
C GLN A 339 20.69 -8.52 -10.57
N GLY A 340 20.58 -7.89 -11.74
CA GLY A 340 21.51 -7.99 -12.86
C GLY A 340 21.38 -9.26 -13.71
N VAL A 341 20.57 -10.23 -13.30
CA VAL A 341 20.34 -11.45 -14.07
C VAL A 341 19.73 -11.09 -15.42
N ARG A 342 20.39 -11.54 -16.50
CA ARG A 342 19.99 -11.25 -17.89
C ARG A 342 19.85 -9.74 -18.15
N SER A 343 20.81 -8.97 -17.65
CA SER A 343 20.87 -7.51 -17.79
C SER A 343 19.62 -6.80 -17.24
N THR A 344 19.04 -7.33 -16.16
CA THR A 344 17.78 -6.83 -15.59
C THR A 344 17.90 -6.58 -14.09
N TRP A 345 17.45 -5.41 -13.66
CA TRP A 345 17.31 -5.02 -12.27
C TRP A 345 15.85 -4.75 -11.96
N ARG A 346 15.48 -4.88 -10.69
CA ARG A 346 14.10 -4.69 -10.22
C ARG A 346 14.10 -3.76 -9.02
N VAL A 347 13.02 -2.99 -8.87
CA VAL A 347 12.75 -2.13 -7.71
C VAL A 347 11.25 -2.21 -7.37
N GLY A 348 10.85 -1.59 -6.27
CA GLY A 348 9.48 -1.55 -5.81
C GLY A 348 9.01 -2.86 -5.17
N GLY A 349 7.69 -3.06 -5.15
CA GLY A 349 7.05 -4.14 -4.40
C GLY A 349 7.43 -5.55 -4.85
N ALA A 350 7.97 -5.72 -6.06
CA ALA A 350 8.44 -7.02 -6.56
C ALA A 350 9.52 -7.66 -5.66
N ILE A 351 10.39 -6.84 -5.07
CA ILE A 351 11.57 -7.30 -4.33
C ILE A 351 11.93 -6.43 -3.11
N GLY A 352 11.10 -5.44 -2.80
CA GLY A 352 11.42 -4.38 -1.85
C GLY A 352 10.17 -3.83 -1.18
N THR A 353 9.95 -2.53 -1.35
CA THR A 353 8.91 -1.75 -0.68
C THR A 353 7.92 -1.16 -1.69
N THR A 354 6.71 -0.88 -1.23
CA THR A 354 5.70 -0.11 -1.98
C THR A 354 5.59 1.34 -1.48
N ASN A 355 6.33 1.71 -0.44
CA ASN A 355 6.45 3.09 0.04
C ASN A 355 7.26 3.91 -0.99
N LEU A 356 6.69 5.00 -1.48
CA LEU A 356 7.27 5.83 -2.55
C LEU A 356 8.66 6.36 -2.18
N CYS A 357 8.84 6.95 -1.01
CA CYS A 357 10.13 7.52 -0.59
C CYS A 357 11.20 6.43 -0.53
N MET A 358 10.85 5.27 0.03
CA MET A 358 11.77 4.14 0.11
C MET A 358 12.01 3.45 -1.23
N LEU A 359 11.05 3.53 -2.17
CA LEU A 359 11.24 3.07 -3.55
C LEU A 359 12.30 3.93 -4.26
N TRP A 360 12.28 5.26 -4.09
CA TRP A 360 13.30 6.13 -4.66
C TRP A 360 14.67 5.86 -4.04
N ALA A 361 14.75 5.73 -2.72
CA ALA A 361 15.99 5.32 -2.05
C ALA A 361 16.48 3.92 -2.49
N GLN A 362 15.56 3.01 -2.81
CA GLN A 362 15.89 1.71 -3.38
C GLN A 362 16.47 1.86 -4.80
N VAL A 363 15.90 2.76 -5.62
CA VAL A 363 16.41 3.08 -6.96
C VAL A 363 17.84 3.59 -6.86
N ASP A 364 18.16 4.51 -5.95
CA ASP A 364 19.52 5.05 -5.79
C ASP A 364 20.55 3.92 -5.57
N VAL A 365 20.27 3.00 -4.64
CA VAL A 365 21.15 1.85 -4.37
C VAL A 365 21.27 0.91 -5.57
N VAL A 366 20.16 0.67 -6.28
CA VAL A 366 20.15 -0.22 -7.46
C VAL A 366 20.85 0.44 -8.65
N LEU A 367 20.78 1.76 -8.79
CA LEU A 367 21.43 2.52 -9.86
C LEU A 367 22.96 2.40 -9.80
N GLU A 368 23.57 2.33 -8.62
CA GLU A 368 25.01 2.08 -8.50
C GLU A 368 25.42 0.77 -9.22
N ASP A 369 24.76 -0.33 -8.89
CA ASP A 369 25.01 -1.64 -9.50
C ASP A 369 24.58 -1.65 -11.00
N LEU A 370 23.47 -1.00 -11.34
CA LEU A 370 22.93 -0.92 -12.70
C LEU A 370 23.79 -0.09 -13.63
N THR A 371 24.46 0.97 -13.17
CA THR A 371 25.28 1.83 -14.04
C THR A 371 26.75 1.42 -14.07
N LYS A 372 27.17 0.55 -13.15
CA LYS A 372 28.56 0.08 -13.03
C LYS A 372 29.15 -0.41 -14.37
N GLY A 373 30.13 0.33 -14.89
CA GLY A 373 30.85 -0.02 -16.12
C GLY A 373 30.09 0.24 -17.42
N LEU A 374 29.08 1.13 -17.41
CA LEU A 374 28.43 1.64 -18.62
C LEU A 374 29.24 2.73 -19.32
#